data_AF-A0A1J3FI32-F1
#
_entry.id   AF-A0A1J3FI32-F1
#
_cell.length_a   1.000
_cell.length_b   1.000
_cell.length_c   1.000
_cell.angle_alpha   90.00
_cell.angle_beta   90.00
_cell.angle_gamma   90.00
#
_symmetry.space_group_name_H-M   'P 1'
#
loop_
_entity.id
_entity.type
_entity.pdbx_description
1 polymer ?
#
loop_
_entity_poly.entity_id
_entity_poly.type
_entity_poly.pdbx_seq_one_letter_code
_entity_poly.pdbx_strand_id
1 'polypeptide(L)'
;KVNLSGIGIPNPNRENGCKVVFTTRSQEVCGRMGVDVEMEVQCLPPQDALDLFKKKVGEITLRSHPNVPELANVVAKKCHGL
;
A
#
# COMPACT_ATOMS: atom_id res chain seq x y z
N LYS A 1 6.89 -1.13 -24.36
CA LYS A 1 7.13 -2.30 -23.49
C LYS A 1 8.55 -2.22 -22.95
N VAL A 2 8.77 -2.34 -21.64
CA VAL A 2 10.11 -2.22 -21.03
C VAL A 2 10.94 -3.45 -21.37
N ASN A 3 12.22 -3.23 -21.69
CA ASN A 3 13.19 -4.32 -21.88
C ASN A 3 13.82 -4.70 -20.53
N LEU A 4 13.28 -5.75 -19.89
CA LEU A 4 13.71 -6.20 -18.57
C LEU A 4 15.14 -6.74 -18.57
N SER A 5 15.54 -7.50 -19.60
CA SER A 5 16.90 -8.06 -19.67
C SER A 5 17.95 -6.96 -19.82
N GLY A 6 17.62 -5.86 -20.50
CA GLY A 6 18.48 -4.68 -20.61
C GLY A 6 18.76 -3.97 -19.28
N ILE A 7 17.95 -4.22 -18.25
CA ILE A 7 18.14 -3.70 -16.88
C ILE A 7 18.51 -4.79 -15.88
N GLY A 8 18.93 -5.97 -16.36
CA GLY A 8 19.38 -7.08 -15.53
C GLY A 8 18.26 -7.90 -14.86
N ILE A 9 17.01 -7.70 -15.27
CA ILE A 9 15.86 -8.47 -14.77
C ILE A 9 15.54 -9.59 -15.77
N PRO A 10 15.51 -10.87 -15.35
CA PRO A 10 15.10 -11.95 -16.23
C PRO A 10 13.63 -11.78 -16.65
N ASN A 11 13.31 -12.10 -17.91
CA ASN A 11 11.93 -12.05 -18.36
C ASN A 11 11.09 -13.11 -17.60
N PRO A 12 9.95 -12.72 -17.00
CA PRO A 12 9.03 -13.64 -16.35
C PRO A 12 8.57 -14.76 -17.27
N ASN A 13 8.65 -16.00 -16.79
CA ASN A 13 8.03 -17.15 -17.44
C ASN A 13 7.57 -18.18 -16.40
N ARG A 14 6.78 -19.17 -16.84
CA ARG A 14 6.21 -20.17 -15.91
C ARG A 14 7.28 -21.05 -15.27
N GLU A 15 8.39 -21.29 -15.95
CA GLU A 15 9.45 -22.20 -15.50
C GLU A 15 10.37 -21.56 -14.46
N ASN A 16 10.68 -20.27 -14.61
CA ASN A 16 11.53 -19.54 -13.69
C ASN A 16 10.78 -18.99 -12.47
N GLY A 17 9.44 -18.99 -12.50
CA GLY A 17 8.59 -18.48 -11.42
C GLY A 17 8.76 -16.98 -11.13
N CYS A 18 9.50 -16.26 -11.97
CA CYS A 18 9.76 -14.84 -11.80
C CYS A 18 8.47 -14.04 -12.05
N LYS A 19 8.23 -13.02 -11.23
CA LYS A 19 7.13 -12.08 -11.38
C LYS A 19 7.68 -10.67 -11.29
N VAL A 20 7.15 -9.78 -12.12
CA VAL A 20 7.47 -8.35 -12.06
C VAL A 20 6.22 -7.60 -11.64
N VAL A 21 6.37 -6.78 -10.61
CA VAL A 21 5.34 -5.85 -10.14
C VAL A 21 5.93 -4.46 -10.26
N PHE A 22 5.19 -3.55 -10.87
CA PHE A 22 5.55 -2.14 -10.92
C PHE A 22 4.40 -1.31 -10.36
N THR A 23 4.71 -0.09 -9.93
CA THR A 23 3.72 0.84 -9.40
C THR A 23 3.82 2.16 -10.14
N THR A 24 2.67 2.82 -10.32
CA THR A 24 2.57 4.13 -10.94
C THR A 24 1.41 4.88 -10.29
N ARG A 25 1.51 6.21 -10.22
CA ARG A 25 0.40 7.08 -9.79
C ARG A 25 -0.61 7.35 -10.90
N SER A 26 -0.31 6.94 -12.14
CA SER A 26 -1.18 7.13 -13.31
C SER A 26 -1.69 5.80 -13.83
N GLN A 27 -3.02 5.62 -13.79
CA GLN A 27 -3.68 4.44 -14.34
C GLN A 27 -3.45 4.32 -15.86
N GLU A 28 -3.44 5.45 -16.57
CA GLU A 28 -3.13 5.47 -18.01
C GLU A 28 -1.72 4.93 -18.30
N VAL A 29 -0.73 5.33 -17.50
CA VAL A 29 0.63 4.78 -17.63
C VAL A 29 0.63 3.27 -17.32
N CYS A 30 -0.15 2.81 -16.33
CA CYS A 30 -0.27 1.38 -16.01
C CYS A 30 -0.72 0.56 -17.24
N GLY A 31 -1.80 0.98 -17.89
CA GLY A 31 -2.31 0.31 -19.09
C GLY A 31 -1.33 0.35 -20.27
N ARG A 32 -0.69 1.50 -20.52
CA ARG A 32 0.30 1.66 -21.60
C ARG A 32 1.54 0.77 -21.43
N MET A 33 1.88 0.38 -20.20
CA MET A 33 3.03 -0.48 -19.91
C MET A 33 2.80 -1.94 -20.29
N GLY A 34 1.54 -2.33 -20.58
CA GLY A 34 1.17 -3.67 -21.02
C GLY A 34 1.25 -4.69 -19.89
N VAL A 35 0.60 -4.39 -18.76
CA VAL A 35 0.51 -5.26 -17.58
C VAL A 35 -0.48 -6.40 -17.81
N ASP A 36 -0.17 -7.58 -17.27
CA ASP A 36 -1.08 -8.75 -17.35
C ASP A 36 -2.28 -8.61 -16.42
N VAL A 37 -2.09 -7.97 -15.26
CA VAL A 37 -3.11 -7.74 -14.22
C VAL A 37 -2.99 -6.31 -13.69
N GLU A 38 -4.03 -5.50 -13.91
CA GLU A 38 -4.14 -4.18 -13.27
C GLU A 38 -4.64 -4.32 -11.83
N MET A 39 -3.99 -3.62 -10.90
CA MET A 39 -4.35 -3.61 -9.49
C MET A 39 -4.38 -2.18 -8.96
N GLU A 40 -5.55 -1.71 -8.54
CA GLU A 40 -5.70 -0.44 -7.87
C GLU A 40 -5.48 -0.60 -6.37
N VAL A 41 -4.58 0.19 -5.80
CA VAL A 41 -4.34 0.20 -4.35
C VAL A 41 -5.36 1.12 -3.70
N GLN A 42 -6.37 0.51 -3.07
CA GLN A 42 -7.44 1.21 -2.38
C GLN A 42 -6.96 1.79 -1.04
N CYS A 43 -7.66 2.84 -0.57
CA CYS A 43 -7.49 3.33 0.81
C CYS A 43 -7.85 2.22 1.82
N LEU A 44 -7.23 2.28 2.99
CA LEU A 44 -7.51 1.31 4.05
C LEU A 44 -8.96 1.44 4.55
N PRO A 45 -9.64 0.31 4.79
CA PRO A 45 -10.90 0.32 5.53
C PRO A 45 -10.74 1.02 6.88
N PRO A 46 -11.79 1.66 7.43
CA PRO A 46 -11.69 2.42 8.69
C PRO A 46 -11.10 1.63 9.86
N GLN A 47 -11.38 0.33 9.94
CA GLN A 47 -10.86 -0.54 10.97
C GLN A 47 -9.35 -0.76 10.82
N ASP A 48 -8.90 -1.14 9.62
CA ASP A 48 -7.48 -1.38 9.33
C ASP A 48 -6.66 -0.09 9.44
N ALA A 49 -7.23 1.05 9.03
CA ALA A 49 -6.63 2.36 9.18
C ALA A 49 -6.43 2.72 10.66
N LEU A 50 -7.44 2.47 11.51
CA LEU A 50 -7.36 2.68 12.95
C LEU A 50 -6.31 1.78 13.59
N ASP A 51 -6.26 0.51 13.20
CA ASP A 51 -5.31 -0.45 13.75
C ASP A 51 -3.87 -0.12 13.34
N LEU A 52 -3.66 0.28 12.08
CA LEU A 52 -2.37 0.81 11.62
C LEU A 52 -1.97 2.08 12.39
N PHE A 53 -2.91 3.00 12.58
CA PHE A 53 -2.68 4.25 13.31
C PHE A 53 -2.26 3.97 14.75
N LYS A 54 -3.01 3.14 15.49
CA LYS A 54 -2.68 2.72 16.86
C LYS A 54 -1.33 2.03 16.93
N LYS A 55 -1.01 1.17 15.95
CA LYS A 55 0.30 0.51 15.84
C LYS A 55 1.43 1.52 15.68
N LYS A 56 1.23 2.62 14.97
CA LYS A 56 2.22 3.70 14.79
C LYS A 56 2.35 4.60 16.01
N VAL A 57 1.24 4.91 16.70
CA VAL A 57 1.24 5.69 17.95
C VAL A 57 1.92 4.93 19.09
N GLY A 58 1.71 3.61 19.15
CA GLY A 58 2.28 2.70 20.15
C GLY A 58 1.54 2.68 21.48
N GLU A 59 1.63 1.53 22.17
CA GLU A 59 0.89 1.26 23.42
C GLU A 59 1.21 2.24 24.56
N ILE A 60 2.46 2.65 24.71
CA ILE A 60 2.88 3.57 25.78
C ILE A 60 2.13 4.90 25.65
N THR A 61 2.10 5.46 24.44
CA THR A 61 1.40 6.71 24.14
C THR A 61 -0.11 6.54 24.31
N LEU A 62 -0.68 5.44 23.81
CA LEU A 62 -2.12 5.16 23.94
C LEU A 62 -2.58 5.06 25.40
N ARG A 63 -1.71 4.61 26.31
CA ARG A 63 -1.99 4.51 27.75
C ARG A 63 -1.60 5.73 28.57
N SER A 64 -0.97 6.73 27.95
CA SER A 64 -0.46 7.92 28.65
C SER A 64 -1.56 8.77 29.28
N HIS A 65 -2.77 8.75 28.70
CA HIS A 65 -3.93 9.44 29.24
C HIS A 65 -5.24 8.76 28.76
N PRO A 66 -6.30 8.68 29.59
CA PRO A 66 -7.56 8.00 29.24
C PRO A 66 -8.21 8.47 27.94
N ASN A 67 -8.02 9.73 27.56
CA ASN A 67 -8.60 10.31 26.34
C ASN A 67 -7.78 10.04 25.05
N VAL A 68 -6.53 9.55 25.14
CA VAL A 68 -5.69 9.33 23.95
C VAL A 68 -6.30 8.31 22.98
N PRO A 69 -6.85 7.16 23.43
CA PRO A 69 -7.43 6.18 22.51
C PRO A 69 -8.60 6.74 21.69
N GLU A 70 -9.44 7.58 22.29
CA GLU A 70 -10.54 8.24 21.58
C GLU A 70 -10.01 9.27 20.59
N LEU A 71 -9.04 10.10 21.00
CA LEU A 71 -8.40 11.06 20.11
C LEU A 71 -7.71 10.38 18.92
N ALA A 72 -7.03 9.26 19.16
CA ALA A 72 -6.41 8.46 18.10
C ALA A 72 -7.45 7.95 17.09
N ASN A 73 -8.65 7.57 17.54
CA ASN A 73 -9.76 7.21 16.67
C ASN A 73 -10.26 8.40 15.84
N VAL A 74 -10.44 9.56 16.46
CA VAL A 74 -10.85 10.79 15.76
C VAL A 74 -9.83 11.19 14.69
N VAL A 75 -8.53 11.13 15.02
CA VAL A 75 -7.47 11.45 14.07
C VAL A 75 -7.42 10.43 12.94
N ALA A 76 -7.45 9.13 13.24
CA ALA A 76 -7.47 8.08 12.22
C ALA A 76 -8.64 8.23 11.23
N LYS A 77 -9.83 8.60 11.72
CA LYS A 77 -10.99 8.89 10.86
C LYS A 77 -10.76 10.08 9.93
N LYS A 78 -10.03 11.12 10.37
CA LYS A 78 -9.66 12.28 9.53
C LYS A 78 -8.60 11.95 8.48
N CYS A 79 -7.88 10.83 8.61
CA CYS A 79 -6.92 10.37 7.61
C CYS A 79 -7.58 9.65 6.43
N HIS A 80 -8.87 9.25 6.55
CA HIS A 80 -9.62 8.59 5.47
C HIS A 80 -8.94 7.34 4.89
N GLY A 81 -8.08 6.66 5.67
CA GLY A 81 -7.38 5.45 5.25
C GLY A 81 -6.23 5.66 4.25
N LEU A 82 -5.75 6.90 4.08
CA LEU A 82 -4.62 7.27 3.22
C LEU A 82 -3.31 7.45 4.01
#